data_AF-A0A1I2V7H5-F1
#
_entry.id   AF-A0A1I2V7H5-F1
#
_cell.length_a   1.000
_cell.length_b   1.000
_cell.length_c   1.000
_cell.angle_alpha   90.00
_cell.angle_beta   90.00
_cell.angle_gamma   90.00
#
_symmetry.space_group_name_H-M   'P 1'
#
loop_
_entity.id
_entity.type
_entity.pdbx_description
1 polymer ?
#
loop_
_entity_poly.entity_id
_entity_poly.type
_entity_poly.pdbx_seq_one_letter_code
_entity_poly.pdbx_strand_id
1 'polypeptide(L)'
;MGQIIGNIMVQKRGVVSLGLLKEHMPLNDGDIFQVELENGKVILKPMKLIPAEQAWFWSKEWQDGEKEAEEDMASGRVKSFDNVDKLLEDLDK
;
A
#
# COMPACT_ATOMS: atom_id res chain seq x y z
N MET A 1 -12.93 -6.41 16.91
CA MET A 1 -14.33 -5.92 16.87
C MET A 1 -14.30 -4.48 16.40
N GLY A 2 -15.15 -4.09 15.45
CA GLY A 2 -15.18 -2.71 14.95
C GLY A 2 -15.72 -1.76 16.02
N GLN A 3 -15.09 -0.60 16.16
CA GLN A 3 -15.57 0.46 17.03
C GLN A 3 -16.76 1.18 16.35
N ILE A 4 -17.82 1.42 17.10
CA ILE A 4 -18.92 2.29 16.65
C ILE A 4 -18.48 3.73 16.88
N ILE A 5 -18.30 4.49 15.80
CA ILE A 5 -17.88 5.90 15.84
C ILE A 5 -19.09 6.85 15.87
N GLY A 6 -20.20 6.45 15.24
CA GLY A 6 -21.43 7.24 15.19
C GLY A 6 -22.34 6.78 14.05
N ASN A 7 -23.41 7.55 13.83
CA ASN A 7 -24.36 7.30 12.75
C ASN A 7 -24.20 8.36 11.66
N ILE A 8 -24.32 7.94 10.40
CA ILE A 8 -24.32 8.82 9.22
C ILE A 8 -25.64 8.67 8.46
N MET A 9 -26.10 9.77 7.87
CA MET A 9 -27.30 9.79 7.03
C MET A 9 -26.91 9.86 5.56
N VAL A 10 -27.63 9.11 4.73
CA VAL A 10 -27.55 9.25 3.27
C VAL A 10 -28.28 10.52 2.87
N GLN A 11 -27.54 11.46 2.26
CA GLN A 11 -28.06 12.71 1.76
C GLN A 11 -28.73 12.54 0.38
N LYS A 12 -29.16 13.65 -0.23
CA LYS A 12 -29.71 13.64 -1.59
C LYS A 12 -28.74 12.98 -2.57
N ARG A 13 -29.29 12.28 -3.57
CA ARG A 13 -28.52 11.58 -4.62
C ARG A 13 -27.59 10.46 -4.10
N GLY A 14 -27.84 9.93 -2.90
CA GLY A 14 -27.07 8.82 -2.35
C GLY A 14 -25.72 9.21 -1.75
N VAL A 15 -25.45 10.50 -1.53
CA VAL A 15 -24.18 10.99 -0.98
C VAL A 15 -24.09 10.70 0.52
N VAL A 16 -22.96 10.16 0.97
CA VAL A 16 -22.66 9.94 2.39
C VAL A 16 -21.44 10.77 2.77
N SER A 17 -21.54 11.54 3.86
CA SER A 17 -20.41 12.32 4.37
C SER A 17 -19.56 11.48 5.32
N LEU A 18 -18.25 11.42 5.05
CA LEU A 18 -17.28 10.75 5.90
C LEU A 18 -16.67 11.67 6.96
N GLY A 19 -17.24 12.87 7.17
CA GLY A 19 -16.70 13.87 8.09
C GLY A 19 -16.46 13.38 9.51
N LEU A 20 -17.26 12.41 10.01
CA LEU A 20 -17.05 11.83 11.35
C LEU A 20 -15.73 11.06 11.50
N LEU A 21 -15.11 10.66 10.39
CA LEU A 21 -13.88 9.86 10.42
C LEU A 21 -12.62 10.74 10.49
N LYS A 22 -12.71 12.07 10.33
CA LYS A 22 -11.55 12.97 10.28
C LYS A 22 -10.68 12.93 11.55
N GLU A 23 -11.30 12.71 12.71
CA GLU A 23 -10.61 12.57 14.00
C GLU A 23 -9.93 11.20 14.18
N HIS A 24 -10.27 10.23 13.33
CA HIS A 24 -9.78 8.85 13.42
C HIS A 24 -8.82 8.48 12.29
N MET A 25 -8.87 9.19 11.17
CA MET A 25 -7.97 9.00 10.06
C MET A 25 -7.84 10.27 9.21
N PRO A 26 -6.67 10.49 8.58
CA PRO A 26 -6.50 11.59 7.63
C PRO A 26 -7.42 11.37 6.44
N LEU A 27 -8.24 12.38 6.14
CA LEU A 27 -9.10 12.45 4.96
C LEU A 27 -8.83 13.75 4.21
N ASN A 28 -8.49 13.64 2.94
CA ASN A 28 -8.24 14.76 2.04
C ASN A 28 -9.24 14.75 0.88
N ASP A 29 -9.45 15.92 0.30
CA ASP A 29 -10.27 16.05 -0.89
C ASP A 29 -9.64 15.26 -2.06
N GLY A 30 -10.45 14.42 -2.71
CA GLY A 30 -9.99 13.54 -3.78
C GLY A 30 -9.51 12.15 -3.34
N ASP A 31 -9.52 11.84 -2.04
CA ASP A 31 -9.26 10.48 -1.56
C ASP A 31 -10.27 9.48 -2.14
N ILE A 32 -9.76 8.32 -2.55
CA ILE A 32 -10.55 7.27 -3.18
C ILE A 32 -10.79 6.16 -2.17
N PHE A 33 -12.03 5.66 -2.14
CA PHE A 33 -12.40 4.50 -1.35
C PHE A 33 -12.91 3.40 -2.26
N GLN A 34 -12.39 2.19 -2.07
CA GLN A 34 -12.98 0.99 -2.62
C GLN A 34 -14.17 0.58 -1.75
N VAL A 35 -15.31 0.29 -2.39
CA VAL A 35 -16.53 -0.16 -1.72
C VAL A 35 -16.62 -1.67 -1.87
N GLU A 36 -16.67 -2.39 -0.76
CA GLU A 36 -16.89 -3.83 -0.72
C GLU A 36 -18.17 -4.15 0.05
N LEU A 37 -18.88 -5.19 -0.41
CA LEU A 37 -20.03 -5.77 0.30
C LEU A 37 -19.62 -7.11 0.86
N GLU A 38 -19.56 -7.23 2.18
CA GLU A 38 -19.19 -8.46 2.86
C GLU A 38 -20.14 -8.72 4.02
N ASN A 39 -20.77 -9.90 4.05
CA ASN A 39 -21.66 -10.33 5.14
C ASN A 39 -22.75 -9.29 5.51
N GLY A 40 -23.33 -8.62 4.51
CA GLY A 40 -24.34 -7.57 4.70
C GLY A 40 -23.79 -6.23 5.21
N LYS A 41 -22.47 -6.07 5.27
CA LYS A 41 -21.79 -4.83 5.65
C LYS A 41 -21.22 -4.15 4.41
N VAL A 42 -21.28 -2.82 4.42
CA VAL A 42 -20.54 -1.99 3.47
C VAL A 42 -19.19 -1.67 4.11
N ILE A 43 -18.10 -2.05 3.44
CA ILE A 43 -16.73 -1.78 3.87
C ILE A 43 -16.14 -0.76 2.90
N LEU A 44 -15.63 0.34 3.44
CA LEU A 44 -14.92 1.37 2.68
C LEU A 44 -13.43 1.23 2.97
N LYS A 45 -12.63 0.88 1.96
CA LYS A 45 -11.17 0.78 2.08
C LYS A 45 -10.51 1.99 1.42
N PRO A 46 -9.72 2.80 2.15
CA PRO A 46 -8.94 3.86 1.54
C PRO A 46 -7.99 3.31 0.49
N MET A 47 -7.92 3.96 -0.66
CA MET A 47 -7.07 3.59 -1.79
C MET A 47 -6.14 4.74 -2.12
N LYS A 48 -4.90 4.39 -2.48
CA LYS A 48 -3.99 5.32 -3.16
C LYS A 48 -3.92 4.96 -4.63
N LEU A 49 -4.06 5.95 -5.49
CA LEU A 49 -3.81 5.76 -6.92
C LEU A 49 -2.31 5.68 -7.15
N ILE A 50 -1.91 4.66 -7.89
CA ILE A 50 -0.56 4.51 -8.41
C ILE A 50 -0.64 4.62 -9.93
N PRO A 51 0.28 5.35 -10.59
CA PRO A 51 0.39 5.33 -12.05
C PRO A 51 0.48 3.90 -12.55
N ALA A 52 -0.21 3.57 -13.64
CA ALA A 52 -0.23 2.21 -14.18
C ALA A 52 1.18 1.69 -14.49
N GLU A 53 2.09 2.57 -14.93
CA GLU A 53 3.50 2.26 -15.19
C GLU A 53 4.31 1.92 -13.93
N GLN A 54 3.78 2.18 -12.73
CA GLN A 54 4.40 1.83 -11.45
C GLN A 54 3.66 0.69 -10.74
N ALA A 55 2.55 0.20 -11.32
CA ALA A 55 1.75 -0.85 -10.70
C ALA A 55 2.52 -2.17 -10.52
N TRP A 56 3.49 -2.44 -11.39
CA TRP A 56 4.33 -3.64 -11.32
C TRP A 56 5.12 -3.73 -10.00
N PHE A 57 5.53 -2.60 -9.41
CA PHE A 57 6.24 -2.56 -8.13
C PHE A 57 5.41 -3.16 -7.00
N TRP A 58 4.08 -3.03 -7.09
CA TRP A 58 3.13 -3.53 -6.11
C TRP A 58 2.60 -4.93 -6.44
N SER A 59 3.16 -5.58 -7.46
CA SER A 59 2.86 -7.00 -7.73
C SER A 59 3.39 -7.87 -6.59
N LYS A 60 2.70 -8.98 -6.30
CA LYS A 60 3.11 -9.91 -5.25
C LYS A 60 4.55 -10.39 -5.45
N GLU A 61 4.89 -10.76 -6.67
CA GLU A 61 6.23 -11.24 -7.03
C GLU A 61 7.31 -10.20 -6.71
N TRP A 62 7.08 -8.93 -7.06
CA TRP A 62 8.04 -7.87 -6.77
C TRP A 62 8.17 -7.61 -5.26
N GLN A 63 7.06 -7.57 -4.53
CA GLN A 63 7.08 -7.35 -3.08
C GLN A 63 7.76 -8.51 -2.33
N ASP A 64 7.55 -9.75 -2.78
CA ASP A 64 8.22 -10.93 -2.21
C ASP A 64 9.75 -10.84 -2.44
N GLY A 65 10.19 -10.43 -3.64
CA GLY A 65 11.61 -10.21 -3.95
C GLY A 65 12.24 -9.03 -3.18
N GLU A 66 11.50 -7.93 -3.01
CA GLU A 66 11.97 -6.78 -2.22
C GLU A 66 12.19 -7.18 -0.76
N LYS A 67 11.28 -8.00 -0.21
CA LYS A 67 11.40 -8.52 1.15
C LYS A 67 12.63 -9.43 1.30
N GLU A 68 12.87 -10.32 0.34
CA GLU A 68 14.07 -11.17 0.32
C GLU A 68 15.35 -10.33 0.27
N ALA A 69 15.40 -9.29 -0.59
CA ALA A 69 16.53 -8.38 -0.68
C ALA A 69 16.78 -7.62 0.63
N GLU A 70 15.72 -7.17 1.32
CA GLU A 70 15.82 -6.52 2.63
C GLU A 70 16.35 -7.48 3.70
N GLU A 71 15.92 -8.74 3.69
CA GLU A 71 16.44 -9.79 4.56
C GLU A 71 17.91 -10.12 4.28
N ASP A 72 18.34 -10.15 3.01
CA ASP A 72 19.73 -10.31 2.60
C ASP A 72 20.60 -9.15 3.09
N MET A 73 20.13 -7.90 2.94
CA MET A 73 20.81 -6.73 3.46
C MET A 73 20.94 -6.78 4.99
N ALA A 74 19.85 -7.06 5.70
CA ALA A 74 19.82 -7.10 7.16
C ALA A 74 20.72 -8.20 7.74
N SER A 75 20.83 -9.33 7.03
CA SER A 75 21.68 -10.46 7.41
C SER A 75 23.13 -10.35 6.90
N GLY A 76 23.47 -9.28 6.18
CA GLY A 76 24.81 -9.06 5.64
C GLY A 76 25.16 -9.99 4.47
N ARG A 77 24.18 -10.64 3.83
CA ARG A 77 24.34 -11.44 2.61
C ARG A 77 24.48 -10.56 1.36
N VAL A 78 25.07 -9.38 1.50
CA VAL A 78 25.31 -8.42 0.43
C VAL A 78 26.80 -8.14 0.30
N LYS A 79 27.26 -7.94 -0.93
CA LYS A 79 28.63 -7.50 -1.22
C LYS A 79 28.60 -6.09 -1.80
N SER A 80 29.47 -5.23 -1.31
CA SER A 80 29.72 -3.91 -1.89
C SER A 80 31.08 -3.90 -2.58
N PHE A 81 31.17 -3.25 -3.73
CA PHE A 81 32.40 -3.13 -4.50
C PHE A 81 32.73 -1.65 -4.73
N ASP A 82 34.01 -1.30 -4.67
CA ASP A 82 34.46 0.09 -4.86
C ASP A 82 34.36 0.56 -6.32
N ASN A 83 34.37 -0.39 -7.26
CA ASN A 83 34.29 -0.12 -8.69
C ASN A 83 33.69 -1.31 -9.46
N VAL A 84 33.32 -1.07 -10.71
CA VAL A 84 32.69 -2.06 -11.59
C VAL A 84 33.65 -3.19 -11.94
N ASP A 85 34.95 -2.92 -12.11
CA ASP A 85 35.94 -3.95 -12.45
C ASP A 85 35.99 -5.06 -11.38
N LYS A 86 36.01 -4.68 -10.10
CA LYS A 86 35.96 -5.62 -8.96
C LYS A 86 34.65 -6.41 -8.88
N LEU A 87 33.53 -5.81 -9.30
CA LEU A 87 32.25 -6.51 -9.37
C LEU A 87 32.29 -7.59 -10.48
N LEU A 88 32.77 -7.23 -11.67
CA LEU A 88 32.89 -8.16 -12.80
C LEU A 88 33.81 -9.34 -12.46
N GLU A 89 34.95 -9.07 -11.82
CA GLU A 89 35.88 -10.12 -11.34
C GLU A 89 35.23 -11.10 -10.34
N ASP A 90 34.22 -10.69 -9.57
CA ASP A 90 33.49 -11.58 -8.65
C ASP A 90 32.40 -12.38 -9.35
N LEU A 91 31.76 -11.81 -10.38
CA LEU A 91 30.70 -12.46 -11.17
C LEU A 91 31.22 -13.52 -12.14
N ASP A 92 32.43 -13.34 -12.68
CA ASP A 92 33.05 -14.27 -13.64
C ASP A 92 33.71 -15.50 -12.97
N LYS A 93 33.54 -15.68 -11.66
CA LYS A 93 34.02 -16.85 -10.90
C LYS A 93 32.99 -17.97 -10.87
#